data_AF-A0A6H3FCK7-F1
#
_entry.id   AF-A0A6H3FCK7-F1
#
_cell.length_a   1.000
_cell.length_b   1.000
_cell.length_c   1.000
_cell.angle_alpha   90.00
_cell.angle_beta   90.00
_cell.angle_gamma   90.00
#
_symmetry.space_group_name_H-M   'P 1'
#
loop_
_entity.id
_entity.type
_entity.pdbx_description
1 polymer ?
#
loop_
_entity_poly.entity_id
_entity_poly.type
_entity_poly.pdbx_seq_one_letter_code
_entity_poly.pdbx_strand_id
1 'polypeptide(L)'
;MPFSCFRLLFLLLPILLSAGAPCAAHANPAAGRPPQLLRIVNNSGADVLNLCVTHQRQVQYVRLDMPPKGSDLVENPGGTADLRVDTGLALWHFAAIPLDKARALTFSGGDPLVLQIALRPEGQRRLTGQATPLLPGPDHSPVCHLDQFRPGMTMRDVCALLDPHPPRDDNGAVLTSLGFAGMLWAARLSPGTDEGGVGTDRLDHLELRRPLDAPTLDKLFDALYAQGYAPWQAELPGLDMNFTEMTGLSAQRQKALLRRTVDDFMTADVGEATIMLAPATLLPALDDADTPHGDVQLFTLTLRLVSHSLIVDVAAYQGGEGGR
;
A
#
# COMPACT_ATOMS: atom_id res chain seq x y z
N MET A 1 -30.94 -5.07 -3.18
CA MET A 1 -31.09 -3.65 -3.61
C MET A 1 -32.56 -3.38 -3.87
N PRO A 2 -33.13 -2.20 -3.50
CA PRO A 2 -32.50 -0.88 -3.37
C PRO A 2 -32.31 -0.45 -1.89
N PHE A 3 -31.16 0.13 -1.52
CA PHE A 3 -30.87 1.58 -1.52
C PHE A 3 -31.82 2.40 -0.65
N SER A 4 -31.35 2.78 0.55
CA SER A 4 -31.93 3.88 1.33
C SER A 4 -30.97 5.06 1.30
N CYS A 5 -31.37 6.08 0.55
CA CYS A 5 -30.84 7.43 0.60
C CYS A 5 -30.93 8.00 2.02
N PHE A 6 -29.88 8.66 2.50
CA PHE A 6 -30.06 9.76 3.48
C PHE A 6 -29.59 11.07 2.83
N ARG A 7 -30.57 11.89 2.48
CA ARG A 7 -30.42 13.27 2.01
C ARG A 7 -30.60 14.23 3.18
N LEU A 8 -29.78 15.27 3.13
CA LEU A 8 -30.03 16.66 3.56
C LEU A 8 -30.21 16.97 5.06
N LEU A 9 -29.32 17.84 5.55
CA LEU A 9 -29.76 18.98 6.37
C LEU A 9 -29.11 20.27 5.81
N PHE A 10 -29.94 21.06 5.12
CA PHE A 10 -29.68 22.45 4.76
C PHE A 10 -29.90 23.32 6.00
N LEU A 11 -28.92 24.15 6.37
CA LEU A 11 -29.13 25.28 7.27
C LEU A 11 -28.95 26.58 6.47
N LEU A 12 -30.08 27.25 6.23
CA LEU A 12 -30.21 28.61 5.72
C LEU A 12 -30.16 29.58 6.90
N LEU A 13 -29.36 30.66 6.81
CA LEU A 13 -29.71 32.05 7.19
C LEU A 13 -28.50 33.01 7.00
N PRO A 14 -28.68 34.35 6.91
CA PRO A 14 -29.19 35.09 5.76
C PRO A 14 -28.16 36.06 5.16
N ILE A 15 -28.52 36.56 3.97
CA ILE A 15 -27.84 37.57 3.17
C ILE A 15 -27.91 38.94 3.87
N LEU A 16 -26.76 39.60 4.04
CA LEU A 16 -26.67 41.06 4.25
C LEU A 16 -25.83 41.67 3.12
N LEU A 17 -26.52 42.36 2.21
CA LEU A 17 -25.92 43.25 1.22
C LEU A 17 -25.38 44.51 1.91
N SER A 18 -24.13 44.87 1.65
CA SER A 18 -23.70 46.26 1.61
C SER A 18 -22.72 46.45 0.45
N ALA A 19 -23.09 47.33 -0.47
CA ALA A 19 -22.29 47.75 -1.61
C ALA A 19 -21.44 48.96 -1.24
N GLY A 20 -20.17 49.00 -1.67
CA GLY A 20 -19.34 50.20 -1.51
C GLY A 20 -17.85 50.02 -1.80
N ALA A 21 -17.48 50.20 -3.07
CA ALA A 21 -16.18 50.60 -3.62
C ALA A 21 -14.97 49.62 -3.62
N PRO A 22 -14.25 49.51 -4.77
CA PRO A 22 -13.14 48.59 -4.94
C PRO A 22 -11.82 49.23 -4.46
N CYS A 23 -11.24 48.72 -3.38
CA CYS A 23 -9.82 48.93 -3.11
C CYS A 23 -9.01 47.81 -3.74
N ALA A 24 -8.33 48.14 -4.82
CA ALA A 24 -7.21 47.36 -5.33
C ALA A 24 -6.16 47.24 -4.23
N ALA A 25 -5.84 46.02 -3.83
CA ALA A 25 -4.68 45.74 -3.00
C ALA A 25 -4.08 44.39 -3.38
N HIS A 26 -3.05 44.46 -4.22
CA HIS A 26 -1.91 43.54 -4.29
C HIS A 26 -2.22 42.12 -4.77
N ALA A 27 -2.48 42.00 -6.08
CA ALA A 27 -2.06 40.82 -6.82
C ALA A 27 -0.54 40.67 -6.64
N ASN A 28 -0.12 39.64 -5.91
CA ASN A 28 1.28 39.27 -5.76
C ASN A 28 1.74 38.69 -7.11
N PRO A 29 2.62 39.36 -7.88
CA PRO A 29 3.07 38.85 -9.16
C PRO A 29 4.27 37.93 -8.93
N ALA A 30 4.05 36.79 -8.28
CA ALA A 30 4.85 35.62 -8.61
C ALA A 30 4.20 35.00 -9.85
N ALA A 31 4.49 35.57 -11.02
CA ALA A 31 4.17 34.97 -12.30
C ALA A 31 5.07 33.72 -12.48
N GLY A 32 4.79 32.68 -11.69
CA GLY A 32 5.27 31.34 -11.96
C GLY A 32 4.57 30.85 -13.22
N ARG A 33 5.34 30.36 -14.20
CA ARG A 33 4.81 29.56 -15.30
C ARG A 33 3.87 28.50 -14.69
N PRO A 34 2.68 28.24 -15.26
CA PRO A 34 1.77 27.23 -14.72
C PRO A 34 2.55 25.91 -14.56
N PRO A 35 2.30 25.17 -13.45
CA PRO A 35 3.03 23.94 -13.16
C PRO A 35 2.94 23.02 -14.38
N GLN A 36 4.09 22.58 -14.87
CA GLN A 36 4.11 21.66 -15.99
C GLN A 36 3.72 20.28 -15.47
N LEU A 37 2.79 19.61 -16.15
CA LEU A 37 2.45 18.23 -15.81
C LEU A 37 3.40 17.24 -16.47
N LEU A 38 3.70 16.17 -15.76
CA LEU A 38 4.47 15.02 -16.21
C LEU A 38 3.59 13.78 -16.18
N ARG A 39 3.43 13.11 -17.32
CA ARG A 39 2.69 11.85 -17.37
C ARG A 39 3.57 10.69 -16.93
N ILE A 40 3.14 9.93 -15.94
CA ILE A 40 3.78 8.70 -15.51
C ILE A 40 2.98 7.53 -16.06
N VAL A 41 3.65 6.53 -16.62
CA VAL A 41 3.01 5.33 -17.17
C VAL A 41 3.73 4.10 -16.65
N ASN A 42 2.97 3.17 -16.08
CA ASN A 42 3.45 1.86 -15.68
C ASN A 42 3.18 0.85 -16.79
N ASN A 43 4.16 0.59 -17.65
CA ASN A 43 4.11 -0.49 -18.64
C ASN A 43 4.92 -1.72 -18.20
N SER A 44 5.13 -1.86 -16.89
CA SER A 44 5.76 -3.03 -16.29
C SER A 44 4.73 -4.07 -15.87
N GLY A 45 5.20 -5.26 -15.48
CA GLY A 45 4.39 -6.27 -14.81
C GLY A 45 4.30 -6.11 -13.29
N ALA A 46 4.89 -5.07 -12.71
CA ALA A 46 4.86 -4.83 -11.26
C ALA A 46 3.92 -3.66 -10.93
N ASP A 47 3.45 -3.60 -9.68
CA ASP A 47 2.84 -2.38 -9.14
C ASP A 47 3.90 -1.25 -9.08
N VAL A 48 3.46 0.00 -9.20
CA VAL A 48 4.27 1.20 -8.98
C VAL A 48 3.60 2.02 -7.89
N LEU A 49 4.13 1.92 -6.68
CA LEU A 49 3.51 2.47 -5.47
C LEU A 49 3.91 3.91 -5.25
N ASN A 50 5.22 4.19 -5.33
CA ASN A 50 5.78 5.50 -5.04
C ASN A 50 6.89 5.90 -6.02
N LEU A 51 7.01 7.19 -6.26
CA LEU A 51 8.12 7.82 -6.98
C LEU A 51 8.81 8.85 -6.09
N CYS A 52 10.08 8.62 -5.81
CA CYS A 52 10.96 9.56 -5.13
C CYS A 52 11.85 10.25 -6.17
N VAL A 53 11.78 11.58 -6.21
CA VAL A 53 12.57 12.45 -7.09
C VAL A 53 13.59 13.19 -6.25
N THR A 54 14.88 13.00 -6.55
CA THR A 54 15.96 13.71 -5.87
C THR A 54 16.59 14.73 -6.84
N HIS A 55 16.46 16.01 -6.52
CA HIS A 55 16.98 17.12 -7.31
C HIS A 55 17.75 18.09 -6.41
N GLN A 56 19.04 18.32 -6.66
CA GLN A 56 19.87 19.29 -5.91
C GLN A 56 19.74 19.17 -4.36
N ARG A 57 19.74 17.93 -3.84
CA ARG A 57 19.54 17.59 -2.41
C ARG A 57 18.12 17.82 -1.87
N GLN A 58 17.19 18.30 -2.67
CA GLN A 58 15.76 18.26 -2.35
C GLN A 58 15.19 16.91 -2.77
N VAL A 59 14.36 16.34 -1.90
CA VAL A 59 13.66 15.09 -2.15
C VAL A 59 12.17 15.39 -2.20
N GLN A 60 11.53 14.97 -3.27
CA GLN A 60 10.08 15.02 -3.43
C GLN A 60 9.56 13.59 -3.58
N TYR A 61 8.47 13.30 -2.91
CA TYR A 61 7.79 12.02 -3.04
C TYR A 61 6.43 12.20 -3.70
N VAL A 62 6.04 11.20 -4.48
CA VAL A 62 4.75 11.14 -5.16
C VAL A 62 4.18 9.74 -5.00
N ARG A 63 3.00 9.66 -4.39
CA ARG A 63 2.19 8.45 -4.32
C ARG A 63 1.51 8.20 -5.65
N LEU A 64 1.57 6.97 -6.13
CA LEU A 64 1.09 6.58 -7.46
C LEU A 64 0.09 5.43 -7.39
N ASP A 65 0.34 4.42 -6.55
CA ASP A 65 -0.51 3.22 -6.39
C ASP A 65 -1.01 2.62 -7.73
N MET A 66 -0.13 2.62 -8.74
CA MET A 66 -0.50 2.22 -10.10
C MET A 66 -0.31 0.72 -10.31
N PRO A 67 -1.37 -0.04 -10.66
CA PRO A 67 -1.20 -1.41 -11.13
C PRO A 67 -0.49 -1.44 -12.49
N PRO A 68 -0.09 -2.63 -12.99
CA PRO A 68 0.37 -2.80 -14.36
C PRO A 68 -0.59 -2.16 -15.37
N LYS A 69 -0.04 -1.46 -16.37
CA LYS A 69 -0.75 -0.65 -17.39
C LYS A 69 -1.41 0.62 -16.86
N GLY A 70 -1.23 0.97 -15.59
CA GLY A 70 -1.69 2.22 -15.00
C GLY A 70 -0.96 3.46 -15.51
N SER A 71 -1.57 4.63 -15.34
CA SER A 71 -0.95 5.91 -15.65
C SER A 71 -1.51 7.03 -14.78
N ASP A 72 -0.68 8.02 -14.46
CA ASP A 72 -1.08 9.19 -13.69
C ASP A 72 -0.40 10.47 -14.21
N LEU A 73 -0.89 11.64 -13.77
CA LEU A 73 -0.33 12.96 -14.05
C LEU A 73 0.16 13.58 -12.74
N VAL A 74 1.45 13.91 -12.70
CA VAL A 74 2.09 14.50 -11.52
C VAL A 74 2.63 15.89 -11.87
N GLU A 75 2.82 16.74 -10.87
CA GLU A 75 3.55 17.98 -11.05
C GLU A 75 5.00 17.67 -11.45
N ASN A 76 5.49 18.33 -12.50
CA ASN A 76 6.85 18.17 -12.97
C ASN A 76 7.78 19.09 -12.17
N PRO A 77 8.68 18.55 -11.34
CA PRO A 77 9.63 19.39 -10.59
C PRO A 77 10.67 20.07 -11.48
N GLY A 78 10.79 19.65 -12.75
CA GLY A 78 11.77 20.16 -13.69
C GLY A 78 13.20 19.79 -13.32
N GLY A 79 14.16 20.43 -14.01
CA GLY A 79 15.59 20.18 -13.80
C GLY A 79 16.06 18.79 -14.23
N THR A 80 17.20 18.35 -13.68
CA THR A 80 17.76 17.01 -13.88
C THR A 80 17.81 16.28 -12.54
N ALA A 81 17.10 15.18 -12.41
CA ALA A 81 16.89 14.49 -11.13
C ALA A 81 17.21 13.01 -11.19
N ASP A 82 17.50 12.42 -10.03
CA ASP A 82 17.56 10.98 -9.85
C ASP A 82 16.20 10.48 -9.37
N LEU A 83 15.75 9.36 -9.95
CA LEU A 83 14.47 8.75 -9.63
C LEU A 83 14.69 7.44 -8.87
N ARG A 84 13.91 7.24 -7.81
CA ARG A 84 13.72 5.95 -7.16
C ARG A 84 12.24 5.58 -7.21
N VAL A 85 11.91 4.48 -7.87
CA VAL A 85 10.53 3.95 -7.94
C VAL A 85 10.40 2.77 -6.99
N ASP A 86 9.37 2.78 -6.15
CA ASP A 86 9.03 1.67 -5.27
C ASP A 86 7.96 0.80 -5.92
N THR A 87 8.24 -0.50 -6.07
CA THR A 87 7.28 -1.50 -6.58
C THR A 87 6.72 -2.41 -5.50
N GLY A 88 7.10 -2.20 -4.24
CA GLY A 88 6.77 -3.05 -3.10
C GLY A 88 7.65 -4.30 -2.96
N LEU A 89 8.30 -4.75 -4.04
CA LEU A 89 9.24 -5.88 -4.01
C LEU A 89 10.67 -5.48 -4.39
N ALA A 90 10.85 -4.32 -5.03
CA ALA A 90 12.14 -3.79 -5.40
C ALA A 90 12.11 -2.25 -5.46
N LEU A 91 13.28 -1.64 -5.31
CA LEU A 91 13.53 -0.24 -5.58
C LEU A 91 14.25 -0.10 -6.92
N TRP A 92 13.64 0.65 -7.83
CA TRP A 92 14.18 0.90 -9.16
C TRP A 92 14.85 2.27 -9.21
N HIS A 93 16.08 2.32 -9.69
CA HIS A 93 16.88 3.53 -9.72
C HIS A 93 17.19 3.95 -11.15
N PHE A 94 16.96 5.23 -11.44
CA PHE A 94 17.33 5.87 -12.69
C PHE A 94 18.03 7.19 -12.42
N ALA A 95 19.20 7.41 -13.02
CA ALA A 95 20.01 8.58 -12.75
C ALA A 95 19.92 9.63 -13.87
N ALA A 96 20.10 10.90 -13.51
CA ALA A 96 20.24 12.03 -14.43
C ALA A 96 19.10 12.16 -15.46
N ILE A 97 17.86 12.16 -14.97
CA ILE A 97 16.64 12.27 -15.77
C ILE A 97 16.34 13.74 -16.06
N PRO A 98 16.31 14.18 -17.34
CA PRO A 98 16.03 15.55 -17.72
C PRO A 98 14.52 15.84 -17.66
N LEU A 99 14.01 16.09 -16.45
CA LEU A 99 12.61 16.36 -16.18
C LEU A 99 12.14 17.70 -16.78
N ASP A 100 13.02 18.70 -16.88
CA ASP A 100 12.79 19.97 -17.58
C ASP A 100 12.33 19.82 -19.03
N LYS A 101 12.79 18.75 -19.69
CA LYS A 101 12.46 18.42 -21.08
C LYS A 101 11.44 17.29 -21.18
N ALA A 102 11.10 16.63 -20.08
CA ALA A 102 10.19 15.49 -20.09
C ALA A 102 8.72 15.94 -20.22
N ARG A 103 7.95 15.20 -21.00
CA ARG A 103 6.48 15.25 -20.99
C ARG A 103 5.87 13.96 -20.44
N ALA A 104 6.58 12.84 -20.56
CA ALA A 104 6.15 11.57 -19.99
C ALA A 104 7.34 10.68 -19.60
N LEU A 105 7.15 9.90 -18.55
CA LEU A 105 8.00 8.80 -18.11
C LEU A 105 7.20 7.51 -18.22
N THR A 106 7.71 6.54 -18.99
CA THR A 106 7.12 5.21 -19.09
C THR A 106 8.10 4.20 -18.50
N PHE A 107 7.73 3.62 -17.36
CA PHE A 107 8.46 2.50 -16.77
C PHE A 107 8.08 1.24 -17.52
N SER A 108 9.06 0.51 -18.02
CA SER A 108 8.87 -0.80 -18.65
C SER A 108 9.74 -1.79 -17.88
N GLY A 109 9.08 -2.81 -17.34
CA GLY A 109 9.71 -3.81 -16.48
C GLY A 109 10.06 -5.08 -17.23
N GLY A 110 11.01 -5.80 -16.64
CA GLY A 110 11.74 -6.94 -17.18
C GLY A 110 13.22 -6.83 -16.79
N ASP A 111 13.99 -7.89 -17.01
CA ASP A 111 15.43 -7.79 -17.09
C ASP A 111 15.81 -7.63 -18.58
N PRO A 112 16.24 -6.44 -19.05
CA PRO A 112 16.62 -5.27 -18.28
C PRO A 112 15.46 -4.29 -17.98
N LEU A 113 15.55 -3.61 -16.83
CA LEU A 113 14.65 -2.55 -16.39
C LEU A 113 14.87 -1.28 -17.23
N VAL A 114 13.79 -0.72 -17.78
CA VAL A 114 13.88 0.38 -18.76
C VAL A 114 12.95 1.54 -18.40
N LEU A 115 13.49 2.76 -18.51
CA LEU A 115 12.71 4.00 -18.51
C LEU A 115 12.73 4.62 -19.90
N GLN A 116 11.56 4.82 -20.47
CA GLN A 116 11.38 5.62 -21.68
C GLN A 116 10.92 7.03 -21.30
N ILE A 117 11.60 8.04 -21.84
CA ILE A 117 11.35 9.44 -21.58
C ILE A 117 10.87 10.07 -22.88
N ALA A 118 9.63 10.53 -22.92
CA ALA A 118 9.16 11.35 -24.02
C ALA A 118 9.56 12.81 -23.76
N LEU A 119 10.21 13.45 -24.74
CA LEU A 119 10.76 14.80 -24.62
C LEU A 119 9.87 15.87 -25.29
N ARG A 120 10.04 17.12 -24.89
CA ARG A 120 9.45 18.31 -25.50
C ARG A 120 10.50 19.02 -26.38
N PRO A 121 10.12 19.58 -27.56
CA PRO A 121 8.83 19.47 -28.23
C PRO A 121 8.59 18.06 -28.81
N GLU A 122 9.64 17.37 -29.24
CA GLU A 122 9.60 16.03 -29.83
C GLU A 122 10.85 15.22 -29.45
N GLY A 123 10.78 13.89 -29.58
CA GLY A 123 11.87 12.97 -29.28
C GLY A 123 11.58 12.00 -28.14
N GLN A 124 12.39 10.95 -28.07
CA GLN A 124 12.37 9.94 -27.02
C GLN A 124 13.80 9.59 -26.61
N ARG A 125 13.99 9.33 -25.31
CA ARG A 125 15.23 8.77 -24.77
C ARG A 125 14.90 7.50 -24.01
N ARG A 126 15.75 6.48 -24.13
CA ARG A 126 15.66 5.24 -23.36
C ARG A 126 16.83 5.17 -22.41
N LEU A 127 16.56 4.82 -21.16
CA LEU A 127 17.55 4.60 -20.12
C LEU A 127 17.34 3.23 -19.49
N THR A 128 18.44 2.58 -19.12
CA THR A 128 18.42 1.37 -18.30
C THR A 128 18.52 1.78 -16.84
N GLY A 129 17.70 1.16 -16.00
CA GLY A 129 17.74 1.35 -14.56
C GLY A 129 18.48 0.22 -13.84
N GLN A 130 18.62 0.37 -12.53
CA GLN A 130 19.06 -0.69 -11.64
C GLN A 130 17.93 -1.06 -10.68
N ALA A 131 17.79 -2.35 -10.37
CA ALA A 131 16.81 -2.83 -9.41
C ALA A 131 17.54 -3.34 -8.16
N THR A 132 17.15 -2.82 -7.00
CA THR A 132 17.58 -3.30 -5.69
C THR A 132 16.40 -4.07 -5.09
N PRO A 133 16.47 -5.41 -4.95
CA PRO A 133 15.37 -6.17 -4.37
C PRO A 133 15.19 -5.81 -2.89
N LEU A 134 13.93 -5.70 -2.45
CA LEU A 134 13.58 -5.54 -1.03
C LEU A 134 13.51 -6.89 -0.30
N LEU A 135 13.32 -7.97 -1.05
CA LEU A 135 13.49 -9.33 -0.56
C LEU A 135 14.96 -9.74 -0.68
N PRO A 136 15.66 -10.04 0.43
CA PRO A 136 16.99 -10.58 0.34
C PRO A 136 16.96 -12.01 -0.22
N GLY A 137 18.06 -12.42 -0.86
CA GLY A 137 18.17 -13.74 -1.49
C GLY A 137 18.01 -14.90 -0.49
N PRO A 138 17.82 -16.14 -0.98
CA PRO A 138 17.46 -17.31 -0.16
C PRO A 138 18.43 -17.63 0.98
N ASP A 139 19.68 -17.15 0.91
CA ASP A 139 20.71 -17.38 1.94
C ASP A 139 20.65 -16.40 3.13
N HIS A 140 19.72 -15.45 3.13
CA HIS A 140 19.60 -14.45 4.18
C HIS A 140 18.60 -14.89 5.26
N SER A 141 18.95 -14.66 6.52
CA SER A 141 18.04 -14.85 7.65
C SER A 141 17.24 -13.57 7.93
N PRO A 142 16.00 -13.68 8.43
CA PRO A 142 15.23 -12.50 8.81
C PRO A 142 15.94 -11.71 9.91
N VAL A 143 15.98 -10.40 9.74
CA VAL A 143 16.56 -9.46 10.71
C VAL A 143 15.71 -9.44 12.00
N CYS A 144 14.39 -9.61 11.87
CA CYS A 144 13.44 -9.70 12.98
C CYS A 144 12.26 -10.60 12.60
N HIS A 145 11.59 -11.21 13.58
CA HIS A 145 10.40 -12.04 13.36
C HIS A 145 9.11 -11.32 13.80
N LEU A 146 8.04 -11.48 13.03
CA LEU A 146 6.72 -10.86 13.30
C LEU A 146 5.98 -11.44 14.51
N ASP A 147 6.37 -12.60 14.98
CA ASP A 147 5.88 -13.16 16.24
C ASP A 147 6.20 -12.27 17.46
N GLN A 148 7.10 -11.30 17.31
CA GLN A 148 7.41 -10.29 18.33
C GLN A 148 6.57 -9.02 18.20
N PHE A 149 5.86 -8.83 17.09
CA PHE A 149 5.08 -7.63 16.85
C PHE A 149 3.74 -7.71 17.56
N ARG A 150 3.40 -6.67 18.31
CA ARG A 150 2.20 -6.59 19.14
C ARG A 150 1.48 -5.26 18.92
N PRO A 151 0.15 -5.22 19.08
CA PRO A 151 -0.59 -3.97 19.09
C PRO A 151 0.07 -2.95 20.02
N GLY A 152 0.32 -1.75 19.49
CA GLY A 152 0.80 -0.62 20.27
C GLY A 152 2.31 -0.46 20.44
N MET A 153 3.13 -1.27 19.75
CA MET A 153 4.59 -1.05 19.67
C MET A 153 4.94 0.30 19.04
N THR A 154 6.07 0.87 19.43
CA THR A 154 6.59 2.09 18.80
C THR A 154 7.42 1.79 17.56
N MET A 155 7.42 2.69 16.59
CA MET A 155 8.34 2.72 15.46
C MET A 155 9.80 2.70 15.91
N ARG A 156 10.14 3.27 17.08
CA ARG A 156 11.50 3.21 17.64
C ARG A 156 11.86 1.78 18.03
N ASP A 157 10.98 1.09 18.74
CA ASP A 157 11.25 -0.28 19.20
C ASP A 157 11.47 -1.21 18.01
N VAL A 158 10.68 -1.01 16.95
CA VAL A 158 10.81 -1.77 15.72
C VAL A 158 12.06 -1.38 14.93
N CYS A 159 12.31 -0.08 14.73
CA CYS A 159 13.48 0.39 13.98
C CYS A 159 14.81 0.08 14.66
N ALA A 160 14.85 -0.07 15.99
CA ALA A 160 16.05 -0.51 16.71
C ALA A 160 16.52 -1.91 16.27
N LEU A 161 15.63 -2.69 15.67
CA LEU A 161 15.93 -4.02 15.14
C LEU A 161 16.28 -3.99 13.64
N LEU A 162 16.23 -2.83 12.98
CA LEU A 162 16.41 -2.67 11.53
C LEU A 162 17.72 -1.96 11.17
N ASP A 163 18.00 -1.82 9.87
CA ASP A 163 19.09 -0.99 9.34
C ASP A 163 19.01 0.44 9.94
N PRO A 164 20.14 1.06 10.35
CA PRO A 164 20.17 2.42 10.87
C PRO A 164 19.64 3.50 9.91
N HIS A 165 19.68 3.28 8.59
CA HIS A 165 19.24 4.24 7.57
C HIS A 165 18.35 3.58 6.51
N PRO A 166 17.20 3.03 6.90
CA PRO A 166 16.38 2.28 5.98
C PRO A 166 15.68 3.25 5.00
N PRO A 167 15.46 2.85 3.73
CA PRO A 167 14.67 3.64 2.80
C PRO A 167 13.27 3.93 3.34
N ARG A 168 12.70 5.08 2.97
CA ARG A 168 11.34 5.48 3.35
C ARG A 168 10.52 5.93 2.15
N ASP A 169 9.21 5.76 2.21
CA ASP A 169 8.27 6.33 1.23
C ASP A 169 7.75 7.73 1.61
N ASP A 170 6.78 8.22 0.85
CA ASP A 170 6.13 9.52 0.98
C ASP A 170 5.41 9.70 2.33
N ASN A 171 4.84 8.62 2.86
CA ASN A 171 4.13 8.57 4.14
C ASN A 171 5.08 8.31 5.32
N GLY A 172 6.40 8.32 5.06
CA GLY A 172 7.43 8.07 6.07
C GLY A 172 7.55 6.60 6.48
N ALA A 173 6.87 5.69 5.77
CA ALA A 173 6.91 4.28 6.10
C ALA A 173 8.31 3.71 5.83
N VAL A 174 8.77 2.84 6.73
CA VAL A 174 10.10 2.21 6.63
C VAL A 174 10.01 1.00 5.71
N LEU A 175 10.87 0.96 4.69
CA LEU A 175 10.96 -0.15 3.74
C LEU A 175 12.13 -1.06 4.14
N THR A 176 11.85 -2.33 4.42
CA THR A 176 12.85 -3.29 4.94
C THR A 176 12.46 -4.74 4.61
N SER A 177 13.19 -5.72 5.15
CA SER A 177 12.84 -7.14 5.11
C SER A 177 12.56 -7.70 6.50
N LEU A 178 11.47 -8.46 6.67
CA LEU A 178 11.08 -9.10 7.94
C LEU A 178 10.80 -10.59 7.77
N GLY A 179 10.93 -11.35 8.87
CA GLY A 179 10.57 -12.76 8.94
C GLY A 179 9.16 -12.98 9.44
N PHE A 180 8.36 -13.78 8.73
CA PHE A 180 7.04 -14.22 9.18
C PHE A 180 6.63 -15.53 8.53
N ALA A 181 5.93 -16.39 9.27
CA ALA A 181 5.53 -17.72 8.81
C ALA A 181 6.73 -18.54 8.25
N GLY A 182 7.92 -18.36 8.83
CA GLY A 182 9.16 -19.00 8.35
C GLY A 182 9.58 -18.55 6.94
N MET A 183 9.17 -17.35 6.51
CA MET A 183 9.48 -16.75 5.20
C MET A 183 9.99 -15.31 5.40
N LEU A 184 10.78 -14.84 4.45
CA LEU A 184 11.19 -13.44 4.35
C LEU A 184 10.16 -12.62 3.56
N TRP A 185 9.88 -11.41 4.01
CA TRP A 185 8.90 -10.52 3.42
C TRP A 185 9.53 -9.16 3.17
N ALA A 186 9.18 -8.51 2.05
CA ALA A 186 9.42 -7.09 1.90
C ALA A 186 8.37 -6.39 2.76
N ALA A 187 8.81 -5.61 3.73
CA ALA A 187 7.95 -5.02 4.75
C ALA A 187 7.90 -3.50 4.58
N ARG A 188 6.69 -2.95 4.65
CA ARG A 188 6.44 -1.52 4.82
C ARG A 188 5.83 -1.30 6.19
N LEU A 189 6.50 -0.50 7.00
CA LEU A 189 6.10 -0.19 8.36
C LEU A 189 5.66 1.26 8.44
N SER A 190 4.36 1.48 8.58
CA SER A 190 3.76 2.80 8.57
C SER A 190 3.60 3.35 9.99
N PRO A 191 4.08 4.58 10.26
CA PRO A 191 3.80 5.24 11.52
C PRO A 191 2.30 5.57 11.62
N GLY A 192 1.74 5.51 12.82
CA GLY A 192 0.39 5.98 13.07
C GLY A 192 0.28 7.49 12.98
N THR A 193 -0.90 7.99 12.69
CA THR A 193 -1.21 9.43 12.70
C THR A 193 -2.28 9.71 13.74
N ASP A 194 -2.15 10.81 14.47
CA ASP A 194 -3.21 11.29 15.34
C ASP A 194 -4.37 11.93 14.55
N GLU A 195 -5.45 12.33 15.24
CA GLU A 195 -6.63 12.96 14.64
C GLU A 195 -6.33 14.27 13.89
N GLY A 196 -5.17 14.88 14.14
CA GLY A 196 -4.68 16.08 13.44
C GLY A 196 -3.77 15.77 12.24
N GLY A 197 -3.53 14.49 11.94
CA GLY A 197 -2.60 14.06 10.90
C GLY A 197 -1.12 14.19 11.29
N VAL A 198 -0.83 14.43 12.58
CA VAL A 198 0.55 14.46 13.08
C VAL A 198 1.00 13.03 13.33
N GLY A 199 2.16 12.67 12.77
CA GLY A 199 2.75 11.34 12.96
C GLY A 199 3.01 11.05 14.44
N THR A 200 2.45 9.96 14.94
CA THR A 200 2.78 9.36 16.23
C THR A 200 4.02 8.50 16.11
N ASP A 201 4.63 8.16 17.25
CA ASP A 201 5.72 7.21 17.30
C ASP A 201 5.25 5.76 17.27
N ARG A 202 3.95 5.48 17.12
CA ARG A 202 3.39 4.12 17.14
C ARG A 202 3.45 3.47 15.77
N LEU A 203 3.69 2.17 15.73
CA LEU A 203 3.45 1.37 14.54
C LEU A 203 1.94 1.15 14.43
N ASP A 204 1.33 1.65 13.37
CA ASP A 204 -0.11 1.55 13.13
C ASP A 204 -0.44 0.47 12.12
N HIS A 205 0.33 0.43 11.04
CA HIS A 205 0.10 -0.50 9.96
C HIS A 205 1.40 -1.14 9.49
N LEU A 206 1.32 -2.44 9.27
CA LEU A 206 2.39 -3.24 8.70
C LEU A 206 1.85 -3.95 7.46
N GLU A 207 2.51 -3.71 6.34
CA GLU A 207 2.26 -4.39 5.08
C GLU A 207 3.44 -5.29 4.75
N LEU A 208 3.18 -6.54 4.40
CA LEU A 208 4.18 -7.49 3.92
C LEU A 208 3.90 -7.85 2.47
N ARG A 209 4.95 -7.92 1.65
CA ARG A 209 4.86 -8.27 0.24
C ARG A 209 5.79 -9.41 -0.12
N ARG A 210 5.27 -10.31 -0.96
CA ARG A 210 6.02 -11.35 -1.67
C ARG A 210 5.45 -11.56 -3.07
N PRO A 211 6.19 -12.19 -3.98
CA PRO A 211 5.60 -12.79 -5.17
C PRO A 211 4.45 -13.72 -4.78
N LEU A 212 3.36 -13.64 -5.54
CA LEU A 212 2.19 -14.49 -5.37
C LEU A 212 2.44 -15.84 -6.06
N ASP A 213 2.55 -16.89 -5.25
CA ASP A 213 2.63 -18.27 -5.69
C ASP A 213 1.89 -19.19 -4.71
N ALA A 214 1.39 -20.32 -5.19
CA ALA A 214 0.61 -21.26 -4.38
C ALA A 214 1.41 -21.81 -3.17
N PRO A 215 2.67 -22.25 -3.30
CA PRO A 215 3.47 -22.70 -2.16
C PRO A 215 3.63 -21.66 -1.04
N THR A 216 3.87 -20.40 -1.39
CA THR A 216 3.98 -19.29 -0.45
C THR A 216 2.64 -19.09 0.27
N LEU A 217 1.53 -19.13 -0.47
CA LEU A 217 0.18 -18.96 0.08
C LEU A 217 -0.25 -20.12 0.99
N ASP A 218 0.04 -21.37 0.61
CA ASP A 218 -0.10 -22.55 1.46
C ASP A 218 0.59 -22.38 2.81
N LYS A 219 1.89 -22.05 2.75
CA LYS A 219 2.71 -21.90 3.95
C LYS A 219 2.20 -20.77 4.85
N LEU A 220 1.70 -19.68 4.27
CA LEU A 220 1.08 -18.58 5.01
C LEU A 220 -0.20 -19.03 5.71
N PHE A 221 -1.11 -19.72 5.00
CA PHE A 221 -2.35 -20.23 5.60
C PHE A 221 -2.06 -21.21 6.73
N ASP A 222 -1.15 -22.16 6.52
CA ASP A 222 -0.76 -23.13 7.55
C ASP A 222 -0.22 -22.43 8.80
N ALA A 223 0.65 -21.43 8.63
CA ALA A 223 1.21 -20.67 9.73
C ALA A 223 0.15 -19.86 10.49
N LEU A 224 -0.78 -19.20 9.79
CA LEU A 224 -1.88 -18.46 10.42
C LEU A 224 -2.83 -19.41 11.16
N TYR A 225 -3.20 -20.52 10.54
CA TYR A 225 -4.08 -21.52 11.17
C TYR A 225 -3.44 -22.18 12.39
N ALA A 226 -2.14 -22.46 12.35
CA ALA A 226 -1.40 -22.97 13.51
C ALA A 226 -1.36 -21.96 14.68
N GLN A 227 -1.44 -20.66 14.38
CA GLN A 227 -1.53 -19.58 15.37
C GLN A 227 -2.97 -19.34 15.87
N GLY A 228 -3.95 -20.15 15.45
CA GLY A 228 -5.33 -20.04 15.90
C GLY A 228 -6.18 -19.04 15.12
N TYR A 229 -5.71 -18.57 13.96
CA TYR A 229 -6.51 -17.76 13.05
C TYR A 229 -7.50 -18.60 12.27
N ALA A 230 -8.63 -17.99 11.92
CA ALA A 230 -9.66 -18.55 11.07
C ALA A 230 -10.10 -17.51 10.03
N PRO A 231 -10.54 -17.96 8.84
CA PRO A 231 -11.08 -17.05 7.85
C PRO A 231 -12.36 -16.40 8.38
N TRP A 232 -12.44 -15.08 8.23
CA TRP A 232 -13.59 -14.28 8.60
C TRP A 232 -14.44 -13.97 7.36
N GLN A 233 -13.81 -13.33 6.38
CA GLN A 233 -14.42 -12.94 5.12
C GLN A 233 -13.46 -13.19 3.95
N ALA A 234 -13.98 -13.44 2.76
CA ALA A 234 -13.19 -13.45 1.54
C ALA A 234 -13.99 -12.89 0.37
N GLU A 235 -13.40 -11.93 -0.33
CA GLU A 235 -13.92 -11.33 -1.54
C GLU A 235 -13.07 -11.77 -2.73
N LEU A 236 -13.71 -12.39 -3.71
CA LEU A 236 -13.12 -12.79 -4.98
C LEU A 236 -13.99 -12.26 -6.13
N PRO A 237 -13.49 -12.22 -7.38
CA PRO A 237 -14.28 -11.74 -8.51
C PRO A 237 -15.61 -12.48 -8.66
N GLY A 238 -16.72 -11.80 -8.34
CA GLY A 238 -18.08 -12.35 -8.41
C GLY A 238 -18.47 -13.29 -7.27
N LEU A 239 -17.68 -13.37 -6.19
CA LEU A 239 -17.95 -14.21 -5.03
C LEU A 239 -17.58 -13.49 -3.74
N ASP A 240 -18.54 -13.41 -2.83
CA ASP A 240 -18.34 -12.93 -1.46
C ASP A 240 -18.64 -14.09 -0.50
N MET A 241 -17.74 -14.30 0.45
CA MET A 241 -17.79 -15.37 1.42
C MET A 241 -17.71 -14.79 2.83
N ASN A 242 -18.83 -14.79 3.54
CA ASN A 242 -18.84 -14.57 4.99
C ASN A 242 -18.83 -15.91 5.72
N PHE A 243 -17.72 -16.25 6.39
CA PHE A 243 -17.56 -17.56 7.03
C PHE A 243 -18.31 -17.69 8.34
N THR A 244 -18.63 -16.58 9.01
CA THR A 244 -19.41 -16.60 10.26
C THR A 244 -20.89 -16.93 10.00
N GLU A 245 -21.39 -16.55 8.83
CA GLU A 245 -22.74 -16.92 8.36
C GLU A 245 -22.85 -18.40 7.92
N MET A 246 -21.72 -19.08 7.68
CA MET A 246 -21.68 -20.49 7.25
C MET A 246 -21.81 -21.47 8.42
N THR A 247 -22.79 -21.27 9.29
CA THR A 247 -23.02 -22.05 10.53
C THR A 247 -23.24 -23.55 10.32
N GLY A 248 -23.65 -23.97 9.12
CA GLY A 248 -23.82 -25.38 8.75
C GLY A 248 -22.52 -26.11 8.39
N LEU A 249 -21.37 -25.44 8.35
CA LEU A 249 -20.08 -26.01 8.00
C LEU A 249 -19.15 -26.05 9.21
N SER A 250 -18.42 -27.15 9.37
CA SER A 250 -17.32 -27.19 10.34
C SER A 250 -16.17 -26.27 9.90
N ALA A 251 -15.38 -25.78 10.85
CA ALA A 251 -14.21 -24.94 10.55
C ALA A 251 -13.25 -25.58 9.54
N GLN A 252 -13.08 -26.91 9.59
CA GLN A 252 -12.26 -27.64 8.61
C GLN A 252 -12.86 -27.56 7.19
N ARG A 253 -14.20 -27.66 7.07
CA ARG A 253 -14.88 -27.54 5.77
C ARG A 253 -14.86 -26.10 5.24
N GLN A 254 -14.98 -25.11 6.12
CA GLN A 254 -14.84 -23.70 5.76
C GLN A 254 -13.44 -23.41 5.20
N LYS A 255 -12.38 -23.87 5.88
CA LYS A 255 -10.99 -23.76 5.38
C LYS A 255 -10.79 -24.47 4.04
N ALA A 256 -11.32 -25.68 3.89
CA ALA A 256 -11.24 -26.43 2.63
C ALA A 256 -12.00 -25.74 1.48
N LEU A 257 -13.15 -25.13 1.77
CA LEU A 257 -13.92 -24.35 0.80
C LEU A 257 -13.13 -23.13 0.33
N LEU A 258 -12.59 -22.34 1.27
CA LEU A 258 -11.72 -21.20 0.94
C LEU A 258 -10.54 -21.64 0.08
N ARG A 259 -9.85 -22.72 0.48
CA ARG A 259 -8.68 -23.23 -0.23
C ARG A 259 -9.00 -23.54 -1.69
N ARG A 260 -10.08 -24.29 -1.93
CA ARG A 260 -10.52 -24.63 -3.28
C ARG A 260 -10.86 -23.39 -4.10
N THR A 261 -11.61 -22.44 -3.51
CA THR A 261 -11.98 -21.19 -4.17
C THR A 261 -10.75 -20.36 -4.55
N VAL A 262 -9.75 -20.31 -3.69
CA VAL A 262 -8.47 -19.62 -3.95
C VAL A 262 -7.68 -20.35 -5.03
N ASP A 263 -7.60 -21.68 -4.99
CA ASP A 263 -6.92 -22.47 -6.01
C ASP A 263 -7.57 -22.23 -7.39
N ASP A 264 -8.90 -22.22 -7.46
CA ASP A 264 -9.65 -21.89 -8.68
C ASP A 264 -9.34 -20.45 -9.16
N PHE A 265 -9.34 -19.47 -8.24
CA PHE A 265 -8.99 -18.07 -8.56
C PHE A 265 -7.57 -17.93 -9.12
N MET A 266 -6.60 -18.64 -8.53
CA MET A 266 -5.20 -18.60 -8.97
C MET A 266 -4.99 -19.15 -10.39
N THR A 267 -5.99 -19.83 -10.97
CA THR A 267 -5.97 -20.25 -12.39
C THR A 267 -6.56 -19.23 -13.36
N ALA A 268 -7.30 -18.24 -12.87
CA ALA A 268 -7.87 -17.18 -13.68
C ALA A 268 -6.87 -16.03 -13.79
N ASP A 269 -6.04 -15.94 -14.83
CA ASP A 269 -4.90 -15.01 -15.01
C ASP A 269 -5.13 -13.49 -14.74
N VAL A 270 -6.34 -13.06 -14.33
CA VAL A 270 -6.69 -11.69 -13.99
C VAL A 270 -7.59 -11.63 -12.74
N GLY A 271 -7.44 -10.55 -11.97
CA GLY A 271 -8.29 -10.24 -10.83
C GLY A 271 -7.51 -9.93 -9.56
N GLU A 272 -8.28 -9.49 -8.56
CA GLU A 272 -7.82 -9.29 -7.19
C GLU A 272 -8.77 -10.06 -6.27
N ALA A 273 -8.21 -10.69 -5.23
CA ALA A 273 -8.97 -11.31 -4.16
C ALA A 273 -8.45 -10.81 -2.81
N THR A 274 -9.36 -10.64 -1.86
CA THR A 274 -9.06 -10.20 -0.49
C THR A 274 -9.58 -11.23 0.49
N ILE A 275 -8.75 -11.65 1.44
CA ILE A 275 -9.09 -12.68 2.43
C ILE A 275 -8.73 -12.14 3.80
N MET A 276 -9.73 -12.02 4.66
CA MET A 276 -9.59 -11.52 6.02
C MET A 276 -9.55 -12.70 6.99
N LEU A 277 -8.54 -12.71 7.87
CA LEU A 277 -8.41 -13.67 8.96
C LEU A 277 -8.36 -12.95 10.30
N ALA A 278 -9.06 -13.53 11.27
CA ALA A 278 -9.09 -13.07 12.65
C ALA A 278 -8.79 -14.23 13.61
N PRO A 279 -8.41 -13.95 14.87
CA PRO A 279 -8.32 -14.98 15.88
C PRO A 279 -9.68 -15.70 16.03
N ALA A 280 -9.69 -17.03 15.96
CA ALA A 280 -10.93 -17.81 15.95
C ALA A 280 -11.80 -17.57 17.19
N THR A 281 -11.18 -17.24 18.32
CA THR A 281 -11.86 -16.91 19.58
C THR A 281 -12.60 -15.58 19.56
N LEU A 282 -12.26 -14.68 18.62
CA LEU A 282 -12.82 -13.34 18.52
C LEU A 282 -13.85 -13.19 17.39
N LEU A 283 -13.93 -14.15 16.45
CA LEU A 283 -14.89 -14.10 15.35
C LEU A 283 -16.35 -13.82 15.79
N PRO A 284 -16.90 -14.46 16.84
CA PRO A 284 -18.27 -14.18 17.27
C PRO A 284 -18.49 -12.74 17.75
N ALA A 285 -17.42 -12.06 18.20
CA ALA A 285 -17.49 -10.68 18.68
C ALA A 285 -17.23 -9.65 17.57
N LEU A 286 -16.70 -10.08 16.42
CA LEU A 286 -16.46 -9.22 15.24
C LEU A 286 -17.70 -9.09 14.35
N ASP A 287 -18.63 -10.05 14.42
CA ASP A 287 -19.90 -9.97 13.67
C ASP A 287 -20.83 -8.87 14.18
N ASP A 288 -20.76 -8.53 15.48
CA ASP A 288 -21.70 -7.63 16.15
C ASP A 288 -21.13 -6.22 16.39
N ALA A 289 -19.86 -5.95 16.05
CA ALA A 289 -19.17 -4.73 16.43
C ALA A 289 -18.53 -3.99 15.25
N ASP A 290 -18.87 -2.70 15.09
CA ASP A 290 -18.19 -1.78 14.18
C ASP A 290 -16.71 -1.55 14.57
N THR A 291 -16.31 -1.94 15.79
CA THR A 291 -14.93 -1.83 16.29
C THR A 291 -14.64 -2.91 17.34
N PRO A 292 -13.50 -3.61 17.30
CA PRO A 292 -13.16 -4.65 18.27
C PRO A 292 -13.12 -4.13 19.72
N HIS A 293 -13.78 -4.84 20.65
CA HIS A 293 -13.83 -4.48 22.08
C HIS A 293 -12.54 -4.77 22.87
N GLY A 294 -11.49 -5.26 22.22
CA GLY A 294 -10.22 -5.63 22.83
C GLY A 294 -9.08 -5.64 21.81
N ASP A 295 -7.85 -5.88 22.29
CA ASP A 295 -6.69 -5.97 21.41
C ASP A 295 -6.89 -7.10 20.39
N VAL A 296 -6.95 -6.74 19.11
CA VAL A 296 -7.07 -7.71 18.03
C VAL A 296 -6.09 -7.41 16.92
N GLN A 297 -5.42 -8.45 16.46
CA GLN A 297 -4.62 -8.41 15.25
C GLN A 297 -5.41 -9.09 14.14
N LEU A 298 -5.73 -8.35 13.09
CA LEU A 298 -6.38 -8.86 11.88
C LEU A 298 -5.35 -8.98 10.76
N PHE A 299 -5.47 -10.04 9.98
CA PHE A 299 -4.69 -10.23 8.76
C PHE A 299 -5.60 -10.06 7.56
N THR A 300 -5.24 -9.17 6.64
CA THR A 300 -5.89 -9.06 5.34
C THR A 300 -4.88 -9.45 4.27
N LEU A 301 -5.21 -10.50 3.52
CA LEU A 301 -4.39 -11.03 2.44
C LEU A 301 -4.99 -10.54 1.12
N THR A 302 -4.24 -9.76 0.36
CA THR A 302 -4.62 -9.35 -0.99
C THR A 302 -3.79 -10.08 -2.02
N LEU A 303 -4.48 -10.82 -2.90
CA LEU A 303 -3.90 -11.60 -3.98
C LEU A 303 -4.11 -10.83 -5.29
N ARG A 304 -3.02 -10.31 -5.88
CA ARG A 304 -3.06 -9.58 -7.17
C ARG A 304 -2.46 -10.43 -8.27
N LEU A 305 -3.30 -10.98 -9.14
CA LEU A 305 -2.83 -11.84 -10.23
C LEU A 305 -2.13 -11.04 -11.32
N VAL A 306 -2.57 -9.81 -11.59
CA VAL A 306 -2.01 -8.96 -12.65
C VAL A 306 -0.55 -8.57 -12.37
N SER A 307 -0.20 -8.29 -11.11
CA SER A 307 1.16 -7.96 -10.69
C SER A 307 1.92 -9.12 -10.06
N HIS A 308 1.29 -10.31 -9.98
CA HIS A 308 1.80 -11.47 -9.25
C HIS A 308 2.28 -11.11 -7.83
N SER A 309 1.49 -10.31 -7.11
CA SER A 309 1.84 -9.82 -5.78
C SER A 309 0.89 -10.38 -4.71
N LEU A 310 1.50 -10.93 -3.65
CA LEU A 310 0.83 -11.28 -2.40
C LEU A 310 1.12 -10.15 -1.41
N ILE A 311 0.06 -9.53 -0.90
CA ILE A 311 0.12 -8.50 0.12
C ILE A 311 -0.52 -9.05 1.39
N VAL A 312 0.12 -8.85 2.54
CA VAL A 312 -0.42 -9.21 3.86
C VAL A 312 -0.39 -7.96 4.72
N ASP A 313 -1.56 -7.39 4.92
CA ASP A 313 -1.78 -6.28 5.82
C ASP A 313 -2.05 -6.82 7.22
N VAL A 314 -1.35 -6.26 8.20
CA VAL A 314 -1.50 -6.58 9.61
C VAL A 314 -2.00 -5.33 10.31
N ALA A 315 -3.30 -5.33 10.65
CA ALA A 315 -3.92 -4.28 11.43
C ALA A 315 -3.97 -4.73 12.90
N ALA A 316 -3.52 -3.88 13.80
CA ALA A 316 -3.48 -4.16 15.23
C ALA A 316 -4.30 -3.11 15.98
N TYR A 317 -5.54 -3.45 16.32
CA TYR A 317 -6.43 -2.58 17.08
C TYR A 317 -6.12 -2.75 18.56
N GLN A 318 -6.09 -1.64 19.30
CA GLN A 318 -6.13 -1.66 20.75
C GLN A 318 -7.57 -1.44 21.21
N GLY A 319 -8.04 -2.27 22.13
CA GLY A 319 -9.34 -2.05 22.76
C GLY A 319 -9.34 -0.70 23.47
N GLY A 320 -10.35 0.14 23.23
CA GLY A 320 -10.41 1.48 23.82
C GLY A 320 -10.31 1.45 25.36
N GLU A 321 -9.68 2.48 25.95
CA GLU A 321 -9.62 2.75 27.39
C GLU A 321 -11.01 3.12 28.00
N GLY A 322 -12.11 2.58 27.46
CA GLY A 322 -13.49 2.91 27.83
C GLY A 322 -14.14 1.97 28.85
N GLY A 323 -13.36 1.13 29.55
CA GLY A 323 -13.86 0.18 30.54
C GLY A 323 -13.40 0.50 31.96
N ARG A 324 -13.98 1.54 32.58
CA ARG A 324 -14.02 1.69 34.04
C ARG A 324 -15.44 2.00 34.49
#